data_AF-A0AAE4P2S1-F1
#
_entry.id   AF-A0AAE4P2S1-F1
#
_cell.length_a   1.000
_cell.length_b   1.000
_cell.length_c   1.000
_cell.angle_alpha   90.00
_cell.angle_beta   90.00
_cell.angle_gamma   90.00
#
_symmetry.space_group_name_H-M   'P 1'
#
loop_
_entity.id
_entity.type
_entity.pdbx_description
1 polymer ?
#
loop_
_entity_poly.entity_id
_entity_poly.type
_entity_poly.pdbx_seq_one_letter_code
_entity_poly.pdbx_strand_id
1 'polypeptide(L)'
;MNFDKLQEQWKSEPQNIPEIPKELDKIKEAHNPIDKVRSNMKKELIVQSVLIIAVAFFPFLNIGKWDSQLITMFVIFYVLMVGFMLYYGLKFYRFYKESYNLAYDSRKNLMWFSYELRLFIELYRALTFIMMFLGMAFGLYWGTHHKEPSEHIHLDQDNYLKLLGIVLLVMVALLGFIVTFAEVFIRMAYGRYLKQINKILAQLDEI
;
A
#
# COMPACT_ATOMS: atom_id res chain seq x y z
N MET A 1 -40.70 15.16 46.76
CA MET A 1 -40.92 15.08 45.30
C MET A 1 -41.32 13.63 45.00
N ASN A 2 -42.45 13.39 44.34
CA ASN A 2 -43.01 12.04 44.21
C ASN A 2 -42.54 11.42 42.87
N PHE A 3 -41.73 10.36 42.92
CA PHE A 3 -41.12 9.75 41.73
C PHE A 3 -42.17 9.24 40.73
N ASP A 4 -43.31 8.78 41.23
CA ASP A 4 -44.42 8.30 40.41
C ASP A 4 -44.98 9.40 39.50
N LYS A 5 -45.04 10.65 39.99
CA LYS A 5 -45.50 11.80 39.21
C LYS A 5 -44.54 12.15 38.08
N LEU A 6 -43.23 11.97 38.29
CA LEU A 6 -42.23 12.21 37.25
C LEU A 6 -42.32 11.15 36.15
N GLN A 7 -42.63 9.90 36.52
CA GLN A 7 -42.78 8.80 35.57
C GLN A 7 -44.07 8.92 34.74
N GLU A 8 -45.16 9.41 35.34
CA GLU A 8 -46.40 9.73 34.62
C GLU A 8 -46.20 10.89 33.64
N GLN A 9 -45.49 11.95 34.07
CA GLN A 9 -45.17 13.09 33.21
C GLN A 9 -44.32 12.67 32.01
N TRP A 10 -43.28 11.85 32.22
CA TRP A 10 -42.44 11.31 31.15
C TRP A 10 -43.20 10.45 30.13
N LYS A 11 -44.23 9.72 30.57
CA LYS A 11 -45.08 8.91 29.68
C LYS A 11 -46.14 9.74 28.94
N SER A 12 -46.49 10.91 29.48
CA SER A 12 -47.53 11.80 28.93
C SER A 12 -47.00 12.81 27.91
N GLU A 13 -45.69 13.01 27.83
CA GLU A 13 -45.08 13.83 26.79
C GLU A 13 -45.17 13.08 25.44
N PRO A 14 -45.65 13.74 24.37
CA PRO A 14 -45.62 13.14 23.04
C PRO A 14 -44.15 12.85 22.71
N GLN A 15 -43.83 11.56 22.58
CA GLN A 15 -42.54 11.07 22.12
C GLN A 15 -42.34 11.44 20.64
N ASN A 16 -42.23 12.73 20.34
CA ASN A 16 -41.51 13.21 19.18
C ASN A 16 -40.01 12.97 19.45
N ILE A 17 -39.63 11.70 19.52
CA ILE A 17 -38.24 11.30 19.38
C ILE A 17 -37.88 11.80 17.98
N PRO A 18 -36.97 12.78 17.84
CA PRO A 18 -36.53 13.20 16.52
C PRO A 18 -36.02 11.93 15.83
N GLU A 19 -36.59 11.58 14.68
CA GLU A 19 -36.05 10.49 13.88
C GLU A 19 -34.56 10.78 13.72
N ILE A 20 -33.72 9.85 14.20
CA ILE A 20 -32.27 10.00 14.09
C ILE A 20 -31.99 10.27 12.61
N PRO A 21 -31.31 11.36 12.25
CA PRO A 21 -31.05 11.69 10.86
C PRO A 21 -30.45 10.46 10.17
N LYS A 22 -31.06 10.00 9.07
CA LYS A 22 -30.59 8.82 8.30
C LYS A 22 -29.10 8.92 7.91
N GLU A 23 -28.55 10.13 7.91
CA GLU A 23 -27.12 10.42 7.76
C GLU A 23 -26.24 9.78 8.86
N LEU A 24 -26.67 9.79 10.13
CA LEU A 24 -25.91 9.25 11.27
C LEU A 24 -25.72 7.74 11.20
N ASP A 25 -26.72 6.99 10.71
CA ASP A 25 -26.60 5.53 10.52
C ASP A 25 -25.67 5.19 9.34
N LYS A 26 -25.73 5.95 8.25
CA LYS A 26 -24.82 5.79 7.11
C LYS A 26 -23.37 6.14 7.46
N ILE A 27 -23.15 7.13 8.34
CA ILE A 27 -21.82 7.49 8.84
C ILE A 27 -21.24 6.35 9.70
N LYS A 28 -22.05 5.70 10.55
CA LYS A 28 -21.62 4.52 11.31
C LYS A 28 -21.23 3.35 10.41
N GLU A 29 -21.92 3.14 9.29
CA GLU A 29 -21.53 2.10 8.31
C GLU A 29 -20.15 2.36 7.68
N ALA A 30 -19.71 3.62 7.58
CA ALA A 30 -18.39 4.00 7.07
C ALA A 30 -17.23 3.67 8.03
N HIS A 31 -17.50 3.41 9.32
CA HIS A 31 -16.45 3.04 10.28
C HIS A 31 -15.78 1.72 9.89
N ASN A 32 -16.55 0.72 9.48
CA ASN A 32 -16.04 -0.61 9.14
C ASN A 32 -15.01 -0.61 7.99
N PRO A 33 -15.25 0.02 6.83
CA PRO A 33 -14.24 0.11 5.77
C PRO A 33 -13.03 0.97 6.15
N ILE A 34 -13.21 2.07 6.90
CA ILE A 34 -12.10 2.92 7.36
C ILE A 34 -11.19 2.16 8.33
N ASP A 35 -11.78 1.43 9.28
CA ASP A 35 -11.02 0.63 10.27
C ASP A 35 -10.26 -0.52 9.60
N LYS A 36 -10.84 -1.14 8.57
CA LYS A 36 -10.13 -2.13 7.75
C LYS A 36 -8.95 -1.52 7.00
N VAL A 37 -9.12 -0.33 6.42
CA VAL A 37 -8.01 0.40 5.76
C VAL A 37 -6.89 0.66 6.78
N ARG A 38 -7.21 1.20 7.96
CA ARG A 38 -6.21 1.44 9.03
C ARG A 38 -5.51 0.18 9.50
N SER A 39 -6.24 -0.93 9.65
CA SER A 39 -5.68 -2.22 10.03
C SER A 39 -4.70 -2.73 8.98
N ASN A 40 -5.08 -2.70 7.71
CA ASN A 40 -4.21 -3.07 6.60
C ASN A 40 -2.98 -2.18 6.55
N MET A 41 -3.18 -0.88 6.73
CA MET A 41 -2.13 0.10 6.77
C MET A 41 -1.08 -0.22 7.85
N LYS A 42 -1.53 -0.46 9.09
CA LYS A 42 -0.62 -0.82 10.19
C LYS A 42 0.15 -2.10 9.89
N LYS A 43 -0.50 -3.13 9.35
CA LYS A 43 0.15 -4.38 8.98
C LYS A 43 1.21 -4.16 7.90
N GLU A 44 0.91 -3.35 6.89
CA GLU A 44 1.87 -3.05 5.83
C GLU A 44 3.11 -2.34 6.34
N LEU A 45 2.99 -1.34 7.22
CA LEU A 45 4.16 -0.71 7.82
C LEU A 45 5.04 -1.70 8.60
N ILE A 46 4.42 -2.61 9.36
CA ILE A 46 5.16 -3.61 10.14
C ILE A 46 5.86 -4.57 9.19
N VAL A 47 5.15 -5.12 8.21
CA VAL A 47 5.70 -6.07 7.22
C VAL A 47 6.82 -5.41 6.42
N GLN A 48 6.62 -4.18 5.94
CA GLN A 48 7.63 -3.42 5.22
C GLN A 48 8.87 -3.13 6.06
N SER A 49 8.71 -2.73 7.32
CA SER A 49 9.82 -2.49 8.24
C SER A 49 10.62 -3.78 8.47
N VAL A 50 9.93 -4.90 8.72
CA VAL A 50 10.57 -6.20 8.92
C VAL A 50 11.31 -6.65 7.66
N LEU A 51 10.72 -6.46 6.47
CA LEU A 51 11.36 -6.82 5.20
C LEU A 51 12.62 -5.99 4.92
N ILE A 52 12.61 -4.68 5.18
CA ILE A 52 13.81 -3.84 5.04
C ILE A 52 14.93 -4.35 5.93
N ILE A 53 14.61 -4.62 7.20
CA ILE A 53 15.59 -5.14 8.16
C ILE A 53 16.10 -6.51 7.69
N ALA A 54 15.23 -7.40 7.23
CA ALA A 54 15.63 -8.70 6.70
C ALA A 54 16.57 -8.58 5.49
N VAL A 55 16.30 -7.64 4.56
CA VAL A 55 17.18 -7.37 3.42
C VAL A 55 18.54 -6.85 3.89
N ALA A 56 18.60 -6.05 4.96
CA ALA A 56 19.87 -5.58 5.53
C ALA A 56 20.79 -6.75 5.96
N PHE A 57 20.19 -7.88 6.37
CA PHE A 57 20.92 -9.08 6.76
C PHE A 57 21.33 -9.97 5.57
N PHE A 58 20.88 -9.67 4.35
CA PHE A 58 21.17 -10.47 3.16
C PHE A 58 22.68 -10.72 2.92
N PRO A 59 23.59 -9.75 3.13
CA PRO A 59 25.01 -9.99 3.00
C PRO A 59 25.56 -11.02 4.00
N PHE A 60 25.04 -11.05 5.21
CA PHE A 60 25.46 -11.96 6.28
C PHE A 60 25.00 -13.40 6.07
N LEU A 61 24.02 -13.65 5.19
CA LEU A 61 23.55 -15.01 4.89
C LEU A 61 24.41 -15.74 3.85
N ASN A 62 25.20 -15.01 3.05
CA ASN A 62 26.02 -15.57 1.97
C ASN A 62 27.51 -15.28 2.19
N ILE A 63 27.99 -15.49 3.42
CA ILE A 63 29.39 -15.28 3.81
C ILE A 63 30.30 -16.08 2.85
N GLY A 64 31.17 -15.36 2.12
CA GLY A 64 32.10 -15.95 1.13
C GLY A 64 31.78 -15.64 -0.35
N LYS A 65 30.59 -15.11 -0.67
CA LYS A 65 30.23 -14.67 -2.04
C LYS A 65 30.31 -13.16 -2.25
N TRP A 66 30.60 -12.40 -1.21
CA TRP A 66 30.61 -10.94 -1.27
C TRP A 66 32.04 -10.43 -1.43
N ASP A 67 32.33 -9.79 -2.54
CA ASP A 67 33.52 -8.95 -2.69
C ASP A 67 33.22 -7.49 -2.33
N SER A 68 34.26 -6.66 -2.30
CA SER A 68 34.13 -5.24 -1.94
C SER A 68 33.22 -4.46 -2.89
N GLN A 69 33.16 -4.84 -4.18
CA GLN A 69 32.37 -4.17 -5.19
C GLN A 69 30.88 -4.49 -5.05
N LEU A 70 30.52 -5.76 -4.83
CA LEU A 70 29.16 -6.21 -4.55
C LEU A 70 28.60 -5.59 -3.27
N ILE A 71 29.42 -5.52 -2.21
CA ILE A 71 29.02 -4.88 -0.95
C ILE A 71 28.72 -3.40 -1.21
N THR A 72 29.60 -2.70 -1.94
CA THR A 72 29.42 -1.28 -2.25
C THR A 72 28.13 -1.05 -3.03
N MET A 73 27.88 -1.84 -4.09
CA MET A 73 26.65 -1.73 -4.87
C MET A 73 25.42 -2.06 -4.02
N PHE A 74 25.47 -3.12 -3.22
CA PHE A 74 24.37 -3.46 -2.32
C PHE A 74 24.04 -2.30 -1.36
N VAL A 75 25.05 -1.67 -0.75
CA VAL A 75 24.84 -0.53 0.15
C VAL A 75 24.18 0.64 -0.58
N ILE A 76 24.60 0.97 -1.81
CA ILE A 76 23.99 2.04 -2.61
C ILE A 76 22.51 1.75 -2.89
N PHE A 77 22.19 0.56 -3.40
CA PHE A 77 20.81 0.16 -3.69
C PHE A 77 19.96 0.09 -2.43
N TYR A 78 20.53 -0.41 -1.34
CA TYR A 78 19.85 -0.50 -0.04
C TYR A 78 19.54 0.88 0.53
N VAL A 79 20.47 1.83 0.49
CA VAL A 79 20.24 3.22 0.94
C VAL A 79 19.15 3.88 0.10
N LEU A 80 19.14 3.67 -1.22
CA LEU A 80 18.07 4.17 -2.10
C LEU A 80 16.71 3.57 -1.72
N MET A 81 16.63 2.24 -1.54
CA MET A 81 15.41 1.58 -1.07
C MET A 81 14.92 2.17 0.26
N VAL A 82 15.81 2.27 1.26
CA VAL A 82 15.48 2.83 2.58
C VAL A 82 15.00 4.28 2.45
N GLY A 83 15.64 5.10 1.62
CA GLY A 83 15.23 6.49 1.38
C GLY A 83 13.80 6.61 0.84
N PHE A 84 13.45 5.84 -0.18
CA PHE A 84 12.08 5.81 -0.71
C PHE A 84 11.07 5.27 0.29
N MET A 85 11.43 4.21 1.04
CA MET A 85 10.57 3.63 2.07
C MET A 85 10.34 4.60 3.23
N LEU A 86 11.35 5.35 3.66
CA LEU A 86 11.23 6.36 4.70
C LEU A 86 10.30 7.49 4.26
N TYR A 87 10.47 8.02 3.04
CA TYR A 87 9.61 9.06 2.50
C TYR A 87 8.13 8.61 2.47
N TYR A 88 7.89 7.42 1.93
CA TYR A 88 6.56 6.83 1.92
C TYR A 88 6.04 6.60 3.35
N GLY A 89 6.85 6.02 4.24
CA GLY A 89 6.49 5.71 5.61
C GLY A 89 6.12 6.95 6.43
N LEU A 90 6.80 8.09 6.21
CA LEU A 90 6.47 9.35 6.85
C LEU A 90 5.12 9.90 6.37
N LYS A 91 4.90 9.95 5.04
CA LYS A 91 3.63 10.41 4.47
C LYS A 91 2.48 9.52 4.91
N PHE A 92 2.73 8.22 4.97
CA PHE A 92 1.81 7.22 5.46
C PHE A 92 1.48 7.38 6.94
N TYR A 93 2.49 7.55 7.78
CA TYR A 93 2.31 7.71 9.23
C TYR A 93 1.50 8.98 9.53
N ARG A 94 1.75 10.05 8.76
CA ARG A 94 0.94 11.27 8.82
C ARG A 94 -0.53 10.99 8.50
N PHE A 95 -0.81 10.36 7.36
CA PHE A 95 -2.18 9.99 6.98
C PHE A 95 -2.84 9.09 8.03
N TYR A 96 -2.13 8.07 8.52
CA TYR A 96 -2.62 7.17 9.57
C TYR A 96 -3.00 7.94 10.84
N LYS A 97 -2.11 8.81 11.34
CA LYS A 97 -2.34 9.61 12.56
C LYS A 97 -3.48 10.60 12.37
N GLU A 98 -3.53 11.31 11.25
CA GLU A 98 -4.60 12.25 10.93
C GLU A 98 -5.94 11.51 10.82
N SER A 99 -5.97 10.31 10.21
CA SER A 99 -7.17 9.50 10.11
C SER A 99 -7.80 9.18 11.46
N TYR A 100 -7.00 8.92 12.52
CA TYR A 100 -7.50 8.60 13.86
C TYR A 100 -8.11 9.81 14.59
N ASN A 101 -7.68 11.03 14.24
CA ASN A 101 -8.16 12.27 14.84
C ASN A 101 -9.40 12.84 14.11
N LEU A 102 -9.86 12.20 13.03
CA LEU A 102 -11.09 12.59 12.37
C LEU A 102 -12.30 12.18 13.23
N ALA A 103 -13.09 13.17 13.66
CA ALA A 103 -14.46 12.92 14.09
C ALA A 103 -15.25 12.38 12.88
N TYR A 104 -15.72 11.13 12.95
CA TYR A 104 -16.34 10.45 11.82
C TYR A 104 -17.65 11.11 11.35
N ASP A 105 -18.21 12.01 12.17
CA ASP A 105 -19.54 12.58 12.02
C ASP A 105 -19.69 13.67 10.95
N SER A 106 -18.68 13.91 10.10
CA SER A 106 -18.83 14.91 9.03
C SER A 106 -18.46 14.41 7.65
N ARG A 107 -19.33 14.72 6.68
CA ARG A 107 -19.11 14.53 5.23
C ARG A 107 -17.73 15.04 4.79
N LYS A 108 -17.29 16.19 5.32
CA LYS A 108 -15.98 16.79 5.04
C LYS A 108 -14.83 15.83 5.40
N ASN A 109 -14.93 15.16 6.54
CA ASN A 109 -13.94 14.21 7.03
C ASN A 109 -13.92 12.93 6.18
N LEU A 110 -15.09 12.42 5.80
CA LEU A 110 -15.18 11.26 4.90
C LEU A 110 -14.63 11.56 3.50
N MET A 111 -14.89 12.75 2.98
CA MET A 111 -14.37 13.20 1.68
C MET A 111 -12.85 13.37 1.73
N TRP A 112 -12.32 14.01 2.76
CA TRP A 112 -10.86 14.11 2.98
C TRP A 112 -10.21 12.72 3.04
N PHE A 113 -10.81 11.78 3.78
CA PHE A 113 -10.26 10.42 3.90
C PHE A 113 -10.25 9.69 2.55
N SER A 114 -11.31 9.83 1.73
CA SER A 114 -11.34 9.24 0.39
C SER A 114 -10.25 9.80 -0.53
N TYR A 115 -10.07 11.13 -0.53
CA TYR A 115 -9.01 11.78 -1.31
C TYR A 115 -7.61 11.31 -0.88
N GLU A 116 -7.35 11.31 0.43
CA GLU A 116 -6.04 10.92 0.95
C GLU A 116 -5.78 9.42 0.75
N LEU A 117 -6.81 8.57 0.85
CA LEU A 117 -6.71 7.14 0.53
C LEU A 117 -6.39 6.90 -0.95
N ARG A 118 -6.94 7.72 -1.86
CA ARG A 118 -6.60 7.65 -3.29
C ARG A 118 -5.15 8.06 -3.55
N LEU A 119 -4.71 9.17 -2.94
CA LEU A 119 -3.32 9.62 -3.03
C LEU A 119 -2.36 8.57 -2.48
N PHE A 120 -2.76 7.92 -1.38
CA PHE A 120 -2.04 6.82 -0.77
C PHE A 120 -1.89 5.63 -1.73
N ILE A 121 -2.97 5.20 -2.38
CA ILE A 121 -2.96 4.12 -3.37
C ILE A 121 -2.00 4.43 -4.53
N GLU A 122 -1.99 5.67 -5.02
CA GLU A 122 -1.11 6.11 -6.09
C GLU A 122 0.36 6.11 -5.65
N LEU A 123 0.64 6.57 -4.42
CA LEU A 123 1.98 6.56 -3.85
C LEU A 123 2.51 5.14 -3.61
N TYR A 124 1.65 4.24 -3.12
CA TYR A 124 1.99 2.82 -2.94
C TYR A 124 2.33 2.16 -4.28
N ARG A 125 1.58 2.48 -5.33
CA ARG A 125 1.85 2.00 -6.68
C ARG A 125 3.21 2.48 -7.19
N ALA A 126 3.50 3.77 -7.03
CA ALA A 126 4.79 4.35 -7.41
C ALA A 126 5.95 3.70 -6.65
N LEU A 127 5.80 3.51 -5.34
CA LEU A 127 6.78 2.83 -4.50
C LEU A 127 7.03 1.40 -4.97
N THR A 128 5.96 0.65 -5.28
CA THR A 128 6.06 -0.73 -5.77
C THR A 128 6.88 -0.81 -7.06
N PHE A 129 6.64 0.11 -8.00
CA PHE A 129 7.44 0.18 -9.24
C PHE A 129 8.90 0.51 -8.97
N ILE A 130 9.18 1.50 -8.12
CA ILE A 130 10.56 1.89 -7.78
C ILE A 130 11.31 0.71 -7.14
N MET A 131 10.70 0.04 -6.15
CA MET A 131 11.29 -1.12 -5.48
C MET A 131 11.54 -2.26 -6.44
N MET A 132 10.62 -2.49 -7.37
CA MET A 132 10.75 -3.50 -8.40
C MET A 132 11.93 -3.22 -9.34
N PHE A 133 12.05 -2.00 -9.87
CA PHE A 133 13.16 -1.63 -10.75
C PHE A 133 14.51 -1.67 -10.03
N LEU A 134 14.57 -1.18 -8.79
CA LEU A 134 15.78 -1.26 -7.97
C LEU A 134 16.18 -2.72 -7.70
N GLY A 135 15.22 -3.57 -7.30
CA GLY A 135 15.46 -4.98 -7.04
C GLY A 135 15.89 -5.76 -8.28
N MET A 136 15.27 -5.49 -9.44
CA MET A 136 15.64 -6.11 -10.71
C MET A 136 17.05 -5.67 -11.14
N ALA A 137 17.38 -4.38 -11.06
CA ALA A 137 18.69 -3.87 -11.40
C ALA A 137 19.79 -4.48 -10.52
N PHE A 138 19.58 -4.54 -9.20
CA PHE A 138 20.51 -5.20 -8.29
C PHE A 138 20.61 -6.72 -8.54
N GLY A 139 19.48 -7.39 -8.80
CA GLY A 139 19.45 -8.82 -9.09
C GLY A 139 20.20 -9.19 -10.38
N LEU A 140 20.07 -8.36 -11.42
CA LEU A 140 20.85 -8.51 -12.66
C LEU A 140 22.34 -8.33 -12.40
N TYR A 141 22.71 -7.27 -11.68
CA TYR A 141 24.10 -7.02 -11.31
C TYR A 141 24.70 -8.20 -10.53
N TRP A 142 24.00 -8.67 -9.50
CA TRP A 142 24.40 -9.84 -8.70
C TRP A 142 24.58 -11.10 -9.56
N GLY A 143 23.66 -11.36 -10.48
CA GLY A 143 23.66 -12.54 -11.35
C GLY A 143 24.74 -12.51 -12.43
N THR A 144 25.20 -11.33 -12.86
CA THR A 144 26.32 -11.19 -13.80
C THR A 144 27.68 -11.14 -13.12
N HIS A 145 27.74 -10.64 -11.88
CA HIS A 145 29.01 -10.42 -11.17
C HIS A 145 29.76 -11.70 -10.81
N HIS A 146 29.05 -12.80 -10.56
CA HIS A 146 29.63 -14.09 -10.19
C HIS A 146 29.95 -14.99 -11.39
N LYS A 147 29.57 -14.59 -12.59
CA LYS A 147 29.93 -15.34 -13.79
C LYS A 147 31.35 -14.92 -14.15
N GLU A 148 32.27 -15.88 -14.21
CA GLU A 148 33.51 -15.68 -14.96
C GLU A 148 33.14 -15.15 -16.36
N PRO A 149 34.00 -14.34 -17.01
CA PRO A 149 33.75 -13.89 -18.37
C PRO A 149 33.62 -15.14 -19.22
N SER A 150 32.39 -15.60 -19.42
CA SER A 150 32.12 -16.83 -20.15
C SER A 150 32.75 -16.64 -21.51
N GLU A 151 33.60 -17.59 -21.90
CA GLU A 151 34.07 -17.79 -23.26
C GLU A 151 32.99 -17.27 -24.21
N HIS A 152 33.34 -16.25 -24.99
CA HIS A 152 32.40 -15.56 -25.86
C HIS A 152 31.55 -16.59 -26.58
N ILE A 153 30.28 -16.72 -26.18
CA ILE A 153 29.37 -17.66 -26.85
C ILE A 153 29.26 -17.11 -28.27
N HIS A 154 29.93 -17.75 -29.21
CA HIS A 154 29.85 -17.42 -30.63
C HIS A 154 28.44 -17.80 -31.11
N LEU A 155 27.50 -16.89 -30.89
CA LEU A 155 26.15 -16.97 -31.42
C LEU A 155 26.19 -16.42 -32.83
N ASP A 156 25.84 -17.27 -33.80
CA ASP A 156 25.55 -16.83 -35.16
C ASP A 156 24.50 -15.68 -35.14
N GLN A 157 24.60 -14.72 -36.06
CA GLN A 157 23.80 -13.49 -36.04
C GLN A 157 22.28 -13.77 -35.98
N ASP A 158 21.81 -14.83 -36.63
CA ASP A 158 20.41 -15.27 -36.60
C ASP A 158 19.99 -15.90 -35.27
N ASN A 159 20.90 -16.61 -34.60
CA ASN A 159 20.64 -17.19 -33.28
C ASN A 159 20.69 -16.12 -32.19
N TYR A 160 21.52 -15.08 -32.36
CA TYR A 160 21.55 -13.92 -31.47
C TYR A 160 20.22 -13.16 -31.48
N LEU A 161 19.66 -12.86 -32.66
CA LEU A 161 18.38 -12.16 -32.77
C LEU A 161 17.22 -12.95 -32.15
N LYS A 162 17.18 -14.28 -32.37
CA LYS A 162 16.18 -15.15 -31.74
C LYS A 162 16.32 -15.19 -30.22
N LEU A 163 17.54 -15.33 -29.70
CA LEU A 163 17.80 -15.35 -28.26
C LEU A 163 17.44 -14.02 -27.61
N LEU A 164 17.81 -12.90 -28.23
CA LEU A 164 17.48 -11.55 -27.76
C LEU A 164 15.96 -11.34 -27.75
N GLY A 165 15.24 -11.81 -28.79
CA GLY A 165 13.79 -11.79 -28.84
C GLY A 165 13.13 -12.58 -27.71
N ILE A 166 13.64 -13.78 -27.39
CA ILE A 166 13.15 -14.60 -26.28
C ILE A 166 13.42 -13.90 -24.94
N VAL A 167 14.62 -13.36 -24.72
CA VAL A 167 14.97 -12.65 -23.49
C VAL A 167 14.10 -11.42 -23.28
N LEU A 168 13.87 -10.62 -24.32
CA LEU A 168 12.96 -9.48 -24.26
C LEU A 168 11.52 -9.90 -23.98
N LEU A 169 11.04 -10.98 -24.61
CA LEU A 169 9.69 -11.48 -24.38
C LEU A 169 9.52 -11.96 -22.93
N VAL A 170 10.49 -12.70 -22.39
CA VAL A 170 10.48 -13.14 -20.98
C VAL A 170 10.54 -11.93 -20.03
N MET A 171 11.38 -10.94 -20.32
CA MET A 171 11.45 -9.70 -19.54
C MET A 171 10.11 -8.97 -19.54
N VAL A 172 9.49 -8.75 -20.70
CA VAL A 172 8.18 -8.09 -20.81
C VAL A 172 7.09 -8.89 -20.11
N ALA A 173 7.09 -10.22 -20.23
CA ALA A 173 6.13 -11.09 -19.56
C ALA A 173 6.26 -11.03 -18.03
N LEU A 174 7.49 -11.09 -17.50
CA LEU A 174 7.77 -10.97 -16.07
C LEU A 174 7.37 -9.58 -15.54
N LEU A 175 7.72 -8.53 -16.27
CA LEU A 175 7.31 -7.16 -15.95
C LEU A 175 5.78 -7.07 -15.88
N GLY A 176 5.08 -7.51 -16.94
CA GLY A 176 3.63 -7.48 -17.02
C GLY A 176 2.94 -8.28 -15.91
N PHE A 177 3.49 -9.47 -15.57
CA PHE A 177 2.99 -10.29 -14.47
C PHE A 177 3.09 -9.55 -13.13
N ILE A 178 4.25 -8.98 -12.82
CA ILE A 178 4.50 -8.28 -11.56
C ILE A 178 3.62 -7.03 -11.45
N VAL A 179 3.49 -6.24 -12.52
CA VAL A 179 2.59 -5.07 -12.56
C VAL A 179 1.15 -5.47 -12.28
N THR A 180 0.68 -6.51 -12.96
CA THR A 180 -0.70 -6.99 -12.82
C THR A 180 -0.96 -7.51 -11.41
N PHE A 181 -0.02 -8.29 -10.87
CA PHE A 181 -0.09 -8.82 -9.51
C PHE A 181 -0.15 -7.69 -8.47
N ALA A 182 0.74 -6.70 -8.58
CA ALA A 182 0.73 -5.53 -7.71
C ALA A 182 -0.60 -4.77 -7.80
N GLU A 183 -1.13 -4.56 -9.00
CA GLU A 183 -2.38 -3.84 -9.17
C GLU A 183 -3.61 -4.61 -8.65
N VAL A 184 -3.59 -5.95 -8.75
CA VAL A 184 -4.61 -6.81 -8.13
C VAL A 184 -4.53 -6.73 -6.61
N PHE A 185 -3.33 -6.79 -6.04
CA PHE A 185 -3.11 -6.68 -4.60
C PHE A 185 -3.61 -5.33 -4.07
N ILE A 186 -3.23 -4.23 -4.71
CA ILE A 186 -3.68 -2.87 -4.36
C ILE A 186 -5.20 -2.74 -4.42
N ARG A 187 -5.83 -3.26 -5.49
CA ARG A 187 -7.30 -3.24 -5.63
C ARG A 187 -7.98 -4.03 -4.52
N MET A 188 -7.41 -5.16 -4.10
CA MET A 188 -7.96 -5.99 -3.04
C MET A 188 -7.76 -5.39 -1.65
N ALA A 189 -6.57 -4.86 -1.37
CA ALA A 189 -6.20 -4.31 -0.06
C ALA A 189 -6.85 -2.96 0.23
N TYR A 190 -7.03 -2.11 -0.80
CA TYR A 190 -7.51 -0.73 -0.63
C TYR A 190 -8.65 -0.35 -1.58
N GLY A 191 -8.59 -0.80 -2.84
CA GLY A 191 -9.57 -0.40 -3.86
C GLY A 191 -11.03 -0.79 -3.55
N ARG A 192 -11.26 -1.93 -2.91
CA ARG A 192 -12.60 -2.36 -2.45
C ARG A 192 -13.18 -1.40 -1.40
N TYR A 193 -12.36 -0.98 -0.44
CA TYR A 193 -12.78 -0.06 0.63
C TYR A 193 -13.00 1.35 0.11
N LEU A 194 -12.14 1.83 -0.80
CA LEU A 194 -12.32 3.12 -1.46
C LEU A 194 -13.68 3.19 -2.20
N LYS A 195 -14.07 2.11 -2.90
CA LYS A 195 -15.40 2.05 -3.56
C LYS A 195 -16.55 2.09 -2.56
N GLN A 196 -16.43 1.40 -1.42
CA GLN A 196 -17.45 1.43 -0.37
C GLN A 196 -17.60 2.83 0.22
N ILE A 197 -16.49 3.49 0.53
CA ILE A 197 -16.46 4.86 1.06
C ILE A 197 -17.07 5.84 0.05
N ASN A 198 -16.73 5.73 -1.24
CA ASN A 198 -17.30 6.58 -2.29
C ASN A 198 -18.80 6.36 -2.48
N LYS A 199 -19.29 5.12 -2.31
CA LYS A 199 -20.72 4.83 -2.35
C LYS A 199 -21.47 5.51 -1.19
N ILE A 200 -20.90 5.47 0.01
CA ILE A 200 -21.48 6.14 1.19
C ILE A 200 -21.48 7.66 1.00
N LEU A 201 -20.40 8.23 0.44
CA LEU A 201 -20.34 9.65 0.08
C LEU A 201 -21.42 10.05 -0.94
N ALA A 202 -21.61 9.27 -2.02
CA ALA A 202 -22.65 9.55 -3.00
C ALA A 202 -24.06 9.51 -2.39
N GLN A 203 -24.30 8.58 -1.46
CA GLN A 203 -25.56 8.46 -0.72
C GLN A 203 -25.80 9.59 0.30
N LEU A 204 -24.76 10.34 0.67
CA LEU A 204 -24.84 11.55 1.47
C LEU A 204 -25.01 12.80 0.61
N ASP A 205 -24.65 12.74 -0.68
CA ASP A 205 -24.87 13.83 -1.66
C ASP A 205 -26.31 13.84 -2.20
N GLU A 206 -27.02 12.72 -2.11
CA GLU A 206 -28.43 12.57 -2.54
C GLU A 206 -29.47 12.93 -1.47
N ILE A 207 -29.03 13.24 -0.23
CA ILE A 207 -29.88 13.71 0.89
C ILE A 207 -29.83 15.24 0.93
#